data_AF-M6VF96-F1
#
_entry.id   AF-M6VF96-F1
#
_cell.length_a   1.000
_cell.length_b   1.000
_cell.length_c   1.000
_cell.angle_alpha   90.00
_cell.angle_beta   90.00
_cell.angle_gamma   90.00
#
_symmetry.space_group_name_H-M   'P 1'
#
loop_
_entity.id
_entity.type
_entity.pdbx_description
1 polymer ?
#
loop_
_entity_poly.entity_id
_entity_poly.type
_entity_poly.pdbx_seq_one_letter_code
_entity_poly.pdbx_strand_id
1 'polypeptide(L)'
;MAWIYLMIASIFEIGFTTCLKLSDNFTKPTWIGSFVFFSVLSLAFLNKAVQTIPMGTAYAIWTGLGAVGTILVGIFLHGEVIDFWRGFFLSTLILSVLGLKFLVPE
;
A
#
# COMPACT_ATOMS: atom_id res chain seq x y z
N MET A 1 7.65 -15.19 -8.57
CA MET A 1 7.50 -13.93 -9.34
C MET A 1 6.35 -13.06 -8.82
N ALA A 2 5.15 -13.61 -8.59
CA ALA A 2 3.97 -12.87 -8.13
C ALA A 2 4.21 -12.02 -6.86
N TRP A 3 4.96 -12.52 -5.88
CA TRP A 3 5.34 -11.78 -4.67
C TRP A 3 6.13 -10.50 -4.93
N ILE A 4 7.02 -10.51 -5.94
CA ILE A 4 7.79 -9.31 -6.32
C ILE A 4 6.85 -8.27 -6.92
N TYR A 5 5.93 -8.69 -7.80
CA TYR A 5 4.92 -7.80 -8.34
C TYR A 5 4.03 -7.22 -7.25
N LEU A 6 3.70 -8.00 -6.23
CA LEU A 6 2.89 -7.54 -5.10
C LEU A 6 3.63 -6.51 -4.22
N MET A 7 4.93 -6.71 -3.98
CA MET A 7 5.76 -5.71 -3.30
C MET A 7 5.86 -4.41 -4.12
N ILE A 8 6.09 -4.52 -5.44
CA ILE A 8 6.14 -3.37 -6.34
C ILE A 8 4.80 -2.63 -6.38
N ALA A 9 3.68 -3.36 -6.45
CA ALA A 9 2.33 -2.80 -6.38
C ALA A 9 2.13 -2.02 -5.08
N SER A 10 2.58 -2.57 -3.95
CA SER A 10 2.47 -1.91 -2.63
C SER A 10 3.32 -0.63 -2.56
N ILE A 11 4.50 -0.60 -3.19
CA ILE A 11 5.33 0.61 -3.27
C ILE A 11 4.64 1.71 -4.09
N PHE A 12 4.04 1.35 -5.22
CA PHE A 12 3.26 2.30 -6.02
C PHE A 12 1.99 2.77 -5.30
N GLU A 13 1.40 1.93 -4.45
CA GLU A 13 0.31 2.31 -3.57
C GLU A 13 0.69 3.42 -2.60
N ILE A 14 1.85 3.29 -1.94
CA ILE A 14 2.40 4.33 -1.07
C ILE A 14 2.62 5.62 -1.88
N GLY A 15 3.11 5.50 -3.12
CA GLY A 15 3.30 6.63 -4.04
C GLY A 15 2.00 7.37 -4.35
N PHE A 16 0.96 6.66 -4.82
CA PHE A 16 -0.29 7.33 -5.18
C PHE A 16 -1.02 7.86 -3.94
N THR A 17 -1.02 7.16 -2.81
CA THR A 17 -1.66 7.63 -1.58
C THR A 17 -0.99 8.90 -1.04
N THR A 18 0.33 9.00 -1.21
CA THR A 18 1.09 10.23 -0.91
C THR A 18 0.69 11.36 -1.87
N CYS A 19 0.62 11.10 -3.17
CA CYS A 19 0.13 12.09 -4.15
C CYS A 19 -1.31 12.52 -3.87
N LEU A 20 -2.18 11.61 -3.42
CA LEU A 20 -3.56 11.90 -3.04
C LEU A 20 -3.60 12.90 -1.88
N LYS A 21 -2.77 12.68 -0.85
CA LYS A 21 -2.62 13.61 0.27
C LYS A 21 -2.09 14.98 -0.19
N LEU A 22 -1.11 15.00 -1.08
CA LEU A 22 -0.51 16.23 -1.62
C LEU A 22 -1.43 16.99 -2.59
N SER A 23 -2.40 16.30 -3.20
CA SER A 23 -3.38 16.89 -4.12
C SER A 23 -4.32 17.90 -3.46
N ASP A 24 -4.38 17.91 -2.12
CA ASP A 24 -5.23 18.77 -1.31
C ASP A 24 -6.69 18.69 -1.76
N ASN A 25 -7.29 17.51 -1.56
CA ASN A 25 -8.66 17.19 -1.98
C ASN A 25 -8.92 17.43 -3.48
N PHE A 26 -7.97 17.03 -4.34
CA PHE A 26 -8.02 17.23 -5.80
C PHE A 26 -8.02 18.69 -6.27
N THR A 27 -7.50 19.61 -5.45
CA THR A 27 -7.38 21.03 -5.84
C THR A 27 -6.15 21.29 -6.72
N LYS A 28 -5.11 20.45 -6.64
CA LYS A 28 -3.83 20.65 -7.36
C LYS A 28 -3.67 19.68 -8.56
N PRO A 29 -3.82 20.15 -9.81
CA PRO A 29 -3.84 19.28 -11.00
C PRO A 29 -2.56 18.47 -11.23
N THR A 30 -1.40 19.01 -10.83
CA THR A 30 -0.10 18.35 -10.96
C THR A 30 -0.05 17.03 -10.19
N TRP A 31 -0.55 17.03 -8.96
CA TRP A 31 -0.59 15.86 -8.09
C TRP A 31 -1.65 14.84 -8.51
N ILE A 32 -2.73 15.30 -9.15
CA ILE A 32 -3.76 14.41 -9.72
C ILE A 32 -3.18 13.56 -10.85
N GLY A 33 -2.39 14.16 -11.74
CA GLY A 33 -1.71 13.42 -12.81
C GLY A 33 -0.80 12.31 -12.27
N SER A 34 0.03 12.63 -11.26
CA SER A 34 0.88 11.64 -10.58
C SER A 34 0.07 10.58 -9.83
N PHE A 35 -1.03 10.95 -9.17
CA PHE A 35 -1.93 10.01 -8.51
C PHE A 35 -2.48 8.98 -9.49
N VAL A 36 -3.01 9.41 -10.64
CA VAL A 36 -3.56 8.51 -11.66
C VAL A 36 -2.46 7.60 -12.20
N PHE A 37 -1.29 8.15 -12.53
CA PHE A 37 -0.16 7.38 -13.04
C PHE A 37 0.26 6.26 -12.08
N PHE A 38 0.50 6.58 -10.80
CA PHE A 38 0.90 5.60 -9.81
C PHE A 38 -0.22 4.60 -9.49
N SER A 39 -1.48 5.04 -9.49
CA SER A 39 -2.64 4.16 -9.26
C SER A 39 -2.77 3.10 -10.35
N VAL A 40 -2.67 3.50 -11.62
CA VAL A 40 -2.72 2.57 -12.75
C VAL A 40 -1.57 1.55 -12.67
N LEU A 41 -0.37 2.03 -12.33
CA LEU A 41 0.81 1.19 -12.23
C LEU A 41 0.69 0.18 -11.08
N SER A 42 0.25 0.63 -9.91
CA SER A 42 -0.05 -0.22 -8.75
C SER A 42 -1.05 -1.32 -9.08
N LEU A 43 -2.17 -0.95 -9.69
CA LEU A 43 -3.23 -1.90 -10.06
C LEU A 43 -2.78 -2.88 -11.16
N ALA A 44 -1.94 -2.44 -12.10
CA ALA A 44 -1.39 -3.32 -13.13
C ALA A 44 -0.47 -4.40 -12.53
N PHE A 45 0.38 -4.03 -11.57
CA PHE A 45 1.23 -4.99 -10.86
C PHE A 45 0.43 -5.91 -9.93
N LEU A 46 -0.61 -5.40 -9.26
CA LEU A 46 -1.53 -6.21 -8.47
C LEU A 46 -2.23 -7.25 -9.35
N ASN A 47 -2.71 -6.85 -10.54
CA ASN A 47 -3.33 -7.77 -11.51
C ASN A 47 -2.38 -8.93 -11.87
N LYS A 48 -1.09 -8.65 -12.08
CA LYS A 48 -0.10 -9.71 -12.32
C LYS A 48 0.11 -10.62 -11.11
N ALA A 49 0.03 -10.10 -9.89
CA ALA A 49 0.21 -10.90 -8.68
C ALA A 49 -0.97 -11.85 -8.42
N VAL A 50 -2.20 -11.39 -8.67
CA VAL A 50 -3.43 -12.18 -8.43
C VAL A 50 -3.63 -13.32 -9.44
N GLN A 51 -2.84 -13.36 -10.52
CA GLN A 51 -2.82 -14.51 -11.44
C GLN A 51 -2.23 -15.78 -10.80
N THR A 52 -1.45 -15.63 -9.73
CA THR A 52 -0.83 -16.76 -9.01
C THR A 52 -1.30 -16.82 -7.56
N ILE A 53 -1.47 -15.67 -6.91
CA ILE A 53 -1.88 -15.58 -5.50
C ILE A 53 -3.40 -15.40 -5.43
N PRO A 54 -4.11 -16.10 -4.53
CA PRO A 54 -5.54 -15.88 -4.33
C PRO A 54 -5.87 -14.40 -4.09
N MET A 55 -6.89 -13.89 -4.77
CA MET A 55 -7.28 -12.47 -4.75
C MET A 55 -7.42 -11.92 -3.32
N GLY A 56 -8.05 -12.67 -2.41
CA GLY A 56 -8.23 -12.26 -1.02
C GLY A 56 -6.90 -12.03 -0.28
N THR A 57 -5.97 -12.97 -0.42
CA THR A 57 -4.64 -12.85 0.18
C THR A 57 -3.84 -11.73 -0.46
N ALA A 58 -3.84 -11.66 -1.79
CA ALA A 58 -3.09 -10.66 -2.50
C ALA A 58 -3.55 -9.23 -2.16
N TYR A 59 -4.87 -9.01 -2.11
CA TYR A 59 -5.45 -7.73 -1.77
C TYR A 59 -5.17 -7.33 -0.32
N ALA A 60 -5.30 -8.27 0.63
CA ALA A 60 -5.01 -8.02 2.04
C ALA A 60 -3.53 -7.65 2.28
N ILE A 61 -2.61 -8.33 1.59
CA ILE A 61 -1.18 -8.03 1.70
C ILE A 61 -0.84 -6.70 1.03
N TRP A 62 -1.42 -6.43 -0.16
CA TRP A 62 -1.24 -5.18 -0.90
C TRP A 62 -1.70 -3.98 -0.05
N THR A 63 -2.98 -3.94 0.33
CA THR A 63 -3.52 -2.85 1.16
C THR A 63 -2.84 -2.76 2.52
N GLY A 64 -2.48 -3.89 3.13
CA GLY A 64 -1.79 -3.90 4.42
C GLY A 64 -0.39 -3.27 4.35
N LEU A 65 0.42 -3.66 3.35
CA LEU A 65 1.74 -3.06 3.11
C LEU A 65 1.62 -1.60 2.70
N GLY A 66 0.66 -1.27 1.83
CA GLY A 66 0.35 0.09 1.43
C GLY A 66 0.04 0.97 2.64
N ALA A 67 -0.89 0.56 3.49
CA ALA A 67 -1.28 1.30 4.70
C ALA A 67 -0.10 1.57 5.65
N VAL A 68 0.72 0.55 5.92
CA VAL A 68 1.92 0.69 6.77
C VAL A 68 2.89 1.69 6.14
N GLY A 69 3.16 1.56 4.85
CA GLY A 69 4.08 2.44 4.14
C GLY A 69 3.59 3.89 4.07
N THR A 70 2.30 4.13 3.81
CA THR A 70 1.70 5.46 3.81
C THR A 70 1.79 6.12 5.19
N ILE A 71 1.61 5.35 6.26
CA ILE A 71 1.75 5.85 7.63
C ILE A 71 3.21 6.19 7.93
N LEU A 72 4.16 5.35 7.53
CA LEU A 72 5.60 5.65 7.64
C LEU A 72 5.95 6.94 6.89
N VAL A 73 5.46 7.10 5.65
CA VAL A 73 5.65 8.33 4.88
C VAL A 73 4.99 9.54 5.55
N GLY A 74 3.82 9.36 6.17
CA GLY A 74 3.17 10.39 6.98
C GLY A 74 4.04 10.86 8.15
N ILE A 75 4.71 9.94 8.85
CA ILE A 75 5.58 10.25 9.98
C ILE A 75 6.86 10.94 9.49
N PHE A 76 7.55 10.37 8.49
CA PHE A 76 8.84 10.87 8.05
C PHE A 76 8.75 12.17 7.24
N LEU A 77 7.77 12.31 6.34
CA LEU A 77 7.65 13.50 5.47
C LEU A 77 6.71 14.56 6.03
N HIS A 78 5.69 14.19 6.78
CA HIS A 78 4.67 15.12 7.28
C HIS A 78 4.71 15.33 8.80
N GLY A 79 5.61 14.65 9.51
CA GLY A 79 5.74 14.79 10.97
C GLY A 79 4.52 14.30 11.74
N GLU A 80 3.71 13.39 11.17
CA GLU A 80 2.56 12.83 11.90
C GLU A 80 3.00 12.09 13.16
N VAL A 81 2.32 12.36 14.27
CA VAL A 81 2.55 11.66 15.53
C VAL A 81 1.76 10.36 15.53
N ILE A 82 2.43 9.24 15.85
CA ILE A 82 1.75 7.97 16.13
C ILE A 82 1.25 8.00 17.57
N ASP A 83 -0.07 7.84 17.75
CA ASP A 83 -0.66 7.48 19.03
C ASP A 83 -0.40 6.01 19.36
N PHE A 84 -0.34 5.67 20.67
CA PHE A 84 -0.12 4.31 21.14
C PHE A 84 -1.08 3.30 20.50
N TRP A 85 -2.38 3.62 20.44
CA TRP A 85 -3.39 2.72 19.87
C TRP A 85 -3.22 2.56 18.36
N ARG A 86 -2.87 3.64 17.66
CA ARG A 86 -2.58 3.60 16.22
C ARG A 86 -1.39 2.67 15.95
N GLY A 87 -0.33 2.76 16.76
CA GLY A 87 0.83 1.86 16.67
C GLY A 87 0.50 0.40 16.99
N PHE A 88 -0.30 0.16 18.02
CA PHE A 88 -0.77 -1.18 18.39
C PHE A 88 -1.52 -1.85 17.23
N PHE A 89 -2.53 -1.18 16.67
CA PHE A 89 -3.28 -1.74 15.55
C PHE A 89 -2.42 -1.91 14.29
N LEU A 90 -1.48 -1.00 14.03
CA LEU A 90 -0.52 -1.14 12.93
C LEU A 90 0.30 -2.44 13.06
N SER A 91 0.77 -2.74 14.28
CA SER A 91 1.55 -3.95 14.54
C SER A 91 0.73 -5.22 14.29
N THR A 92 -0.53 -5.25 14.72
CA THR A 92 -1.44 -6.38 14.47
C THR A 92 -1.78 -6.55 12.99
N LEU A 93 -1.84 -5.45 12.24
CA LEU A 93 -2.02 -5.48 10.79
C LEU A 93 -0.80 -6.08 10.10
N ILE A 94 0.41 -5.68 10.48
CA ILE A 94 1.66 -6.28 9.96
C ILE A 94 1.69 -7.78 10.25
N LEU A 95 1.36 -8.21 11.48
CA LEU A 95 1.30 -9.62 11.86
C LEU A 95 0.27 -10.40 11.03
N SER A 96 -0.91 -9.82 10.81
CA SER A 96 -1.97 -10.42 9.98
C SER A 96 -1.51 -10.61 8.53
N VAL A 97 -0.87 -9.60 7.94
CA VAL A 97 -0.31 -9.63 6.59
C VAL A 97 0.76 -10.71 6.45
N LEU A 98 1.67 -10.80 7.43
CA LEU A 98 2.70 -11.84 7.47
C LEU A 98 2.08 -13.24 7.59
N GLY A 99 1.08 -13.41 8.47
CA GLY A 99 0.37 -14.68 8.64
C GLY A 99 -0.30 -15.16 7.35
N LEU A 100 -0.98 -14.25 6.64
CA LEU A 100 -1.60 -14.54 5.35
C LEU A 100 -0.58 -14.96 4.29
N LYS A 101 0.62 -14.37 4.30
CA LYS A 101 1.72 -14.78 3.40
C LYS A 101 2.15 -16.23 3.64
N PHE A 102 2.24 -16.67 4.89
CA PHE A 102 2.66 -18.04 5.22
C PHE A 102 1.60 -19.11 4.89
N LEU A 103 0.33 -18.72 4.81
CA LEU A 103 -0.78 -19.61 4.46
C LEU A 103 -0.90 -19.90 2.96
N VAL A 104 -0.26 -19.11 2.11
CA VAL A 104 -0.26 -19.33 0.65
C VAL A 104 0.86 -20.33 0.31
N PRO A 105 0.54 -21.56 -0.14
CA PRO A 105 1.54 -22.47 -0.69
C PRO A 105 2.12 -21.86 -1.98
N GLU A 106 3.44 -21.95 -2.17
CA GLU A 106 4.11 -21.46 -3.39
C GLU A 106 3.72 -22.23 -4.66
#